data_AF-A0A357I6U8-F1
#
_entry.id   AF-A0A357I6U8-F1
#
_cell.length_a   1.000
_cell.length_b   1.000
_cell.length_c   1.000
_cell.angle_alpha   90.00
_cell.angle_beta   90.00
_cell.angle_gamma   90.00
#
_symmetry.space_group_name_H-M   'P 1'
#
loop_
_entity.id
_entity.type
_entity.pdbx_description
1 polymer ?
#
loop_
_entity_poly.entity_id
_entity_poly.type
_entity_poly.pdbx_seq_one_letter_code
_entity_poly.pdbx_strand_id
1 'polypeptide(L)'
;MFFKLFKSEQPDKYRRKNSHAQDKRQRLEKIPVDELRIGMYVRELDKPWEDSEFMFQGLDVKTQQDILAVQRECEYVLVDYSEYRLSSTSTTQKPAFAPANNPTVAVEDEYSDAREVHNLAQQTVTRMFEEIRLGGQI
;
A
#
# COMPACT_ATOMS: atom_id res chain seq x y z
N MET A 1 45.59 4.73 49.19
CA MET A 1 45.66 3.24 49.20
C MET A 1 44.45 2.71 48.46
N PHE A 2 44.71 2.03 47.33
CA PHE A 2 43.94 0.94 46.70
C PHE A 2 42.45 1.15 46.39
N PHE A 3 42.08 1.46 45.14
CA PHE A 3 41.93 0.57 43.96
C PHE A 3 40.61 -0.23 43.95
N LYS A 4 39.68 0.27 43.11
CA LYS A 4 38.75 -0.41 42.18
C LYS A 4 38.17 -1.79 42.54
N LEU A 5 36.84 -1.88 42.56
CA LEU A 5 35.97 -2.92 41.95
C LEU A 5 34.52 -2.56 42.35
N PHE A 6 33.47 -2.50 41.54
CA PHE A 6 33.20 -2.99 40.20
C PHE A 6 31.86 -2.36 39.75
N LYS A 7 31.80 -1.90 38.49
CA LYS A 7 30.69 -2.06 37.53
C LYS A 7 29.27 -1.57 37.91
N SER A 8 28.83 -0.50 37.24
CA SER A 8 27.92 -0.66 36.10
C SER A 8 27.77 0.66 35.34
N GLU A 9 28.25 0.64 34.10
CA GLU A 9 27.89 1.54 33.00
C GLU A 9 26.46 2.05 33.10
N GLN A 10 26.32 3.38 33.05
CA GLN A 10 25.06 4.06 32.77
C GLN A 10 24.65 3.71 31.34
N PRO A 11 23.51 3.03 31.09
CA PRO A 11 23.08 2.78 29.72
C PRO A 11 22.55 4.09 29.13
N ASP A 12 23.40 4.73 28.34
CA ASP A 12 23.14 5.04 26.95
C ASP A 12 21.77 5.66 26.62
N LYS A 13 21.82 6.99 26.54
CA LYS A 13 20.81 7.96 26.09
C LYS A 13 20.47 7.81 24.59
N TYR A 14 20.17 6.60 24.13
CA TYR A 14 19.67 6.39 22.78
C TYR A 14 18.16 6.54 22.77
N ARG A 15 17.75 7.79 22.53
CA ARG A 15 16.49 8.18 21.88
C ARG A 15 16.25 7.27 20.67
N ARG A 16 15.56 6.14 20.87
CA ARG A 16 14.91 5.46 19.76
C ARG A 16 13.76 6.35 19.34
N LYS A 17 13.96 7.09 18.25
CA LYS A 17 12.87 7.62 17.44
C LYS A 17 11.93 6.44 17.19
N ASN A 18 10.64 6.58 17.51
CA ASN A 18 9.63 5.66 17.03
C ASN A 18 9.65 5.69 15.50
N SER A 19 10.44 4.80 14.91
CA SER A 19 10.27 4.36 13.54
C SER A 19 9.05 3.46 13.52
N HIS A 20 7.85 4.04 13.59
CA HIS A 20 6.73 3.46 12.86
C HIS A 20 6.86 3.88 11.39
N ALA A 21 8.04 3.68 10.82
CA ALA A 21 8.18 3.47 9.39
C ALA A 21 7.69 2.04 9.21
N GLN A 22 6.43 1.93 8.82
CA GLN A 22 5.67 0.72 8.58
C GLN A 22 6.56 -0.28 7.81
N ASP A 23 7.13 -1.25 8.51
CA ASP A 23 7.81 -2.40 7.91
C ASP A 23 6.70 -3.24 7.27
N LYS A 24 6.31 -2.82 6.06
CA LYS A 24 5.32 -3.48 5.22
C LYS A 24 5.96 -4.76 4.71
N ARG A 25 6.12 -5.75 5.60
CA ARG A 25 6.74 -7.03 5.30
C ARG A 25 5.91 -7.70 4.22
N GLN A 26 6.36 -7.56 2.97
CA GLN A 26 5.83 -8.35 1.86
C GLN A 26 6.12 -9.81 2.21
N ARG A 27 5.09 -10.55 2.61
CA ARG A 27 5.24 -11.94 3.00
C ARG A 27 5.16 -12.80 1.75
N LEU A 28 6.27 -12.84 1.03
CA LEU A 28 6.42 -13.73 -0.12
C LEU A 28 6.77 -15.12 0.38
N GLU A 29 6.05 -16.11 -0.12
CA GLU A 29 6.27 -17.49 0.23
C GLU A 29 6.19 -18.34 -1.03
N LYS A 30 7.17 -19.24 -1.20
CA LYS A 30 7.22 -20.19 -2.31
C LYS A 30 6.36 -21.39 -1.94
N ILE A 31 5.34 -21.66 -2.74
CA ILE A 31 4.45 -22.80 -2.55
C ILE A 31 4.41 -23.68 -3.81
N PRO A 32 4.16 -24.99 -3.70
CA PRO A 32 3.84 -25.82 -4.84
C PRO A 32 2.49 -25.42 -5.45
N VAL A 33 2.33 -25.58 -6.77
CA VAL A 33 1.08 -25.22 -7.47
C VAL A 33 -0.14 -26.04 -7.02
N ASP A 34 0.07 -27.19 -6.38
CA ASP A 34 -0.96 -28.03 -5.77
C ASP A 34 -1.63 -27.35 -4.56
N GLU A 35 -0.89 -26.49 -3.86
CA GLU A 35 -1.39 -25.77 -2.67
C GLU A 35 -2.02 -24.42 -3.01
N LEU A 36 -2.00 -24.03 -4.29
CA LEU A 36 -2.56 -22.78 -4.77
C LEU A 36 -4.08 -22.76 -4.61
N ARG A 37 -4.62 -21.68 -4.03
CA ARG A 37 -6.06 -21.51 -3.80
C ARG A 37 -6.57 -20.20 -4.39
N ILE A 38 -7.88 -20.18 -4.64
CA ILE A 38 -8.60 -18.97 -5.05
C ILE A 38 -8.42 -17.89 -3.98
N GLY A 39 -8.12 -16.68 -4.43
CA GLY A 39 -7.83 -15.51 -3.59
C GLY A 39 -6.35 -15.28 -3.30
N MET A 40 -5.46 -16.18 -3.74
CA MET A 40 -4.00 -15.97 -3.65
C MET A 40 -3.51 -15.05 -4.78
N TYR A 41 -2.45 -14.29 -4.49
CA TYR A 41 -1.77 -13.45 -5.48
C TYR A 41 -0.41 -14.05 -5.84
N VAL A 42 -0.27 -14.50 -7.08
CA VAL A 42 1.00 -15.02 -7.60
C VAL A 42 1.83 -13.86 -8.11
N ARG A 43 2.98 -13.62 -7.49
CA ARG A 43 3.91 -12.55 -7.87
C ARG A 43 4.89 -13.00 -8.95
N GLU A 44 5.38 -14.24 -8.83
CA GLU A 44 6.40 -14.81 -9.72
C GLU A 44 6.12 -16.30 -9.97
N LEU A 45 6.43 -16.73 -11.18
CA LEU A 45 6.34 -18.12 -11.65
C LEU A 45 7.74 -18.76 -11.58
N ASP A 46 7.80 -20.09 -11.74
CA ASP A 46 9.07 -20.82 -11.83
C ASP A 46 9.88 -20.47 -13.10
N LYS A 47 9.19 -19.99 -14.14
CA LYS A 47 9.76 -19.54 -15.42
C LYS A 47 9.58 -18.04 -15.64
N PRO A 48 10.38 -17.41 -16.52
CA PRO A 48 10.15 -16.03 -16.94
C PRO A 48 8.74 -15.84 -17.50
N TRP A 49 8.13 -14.69 -17.21
CA TRP A 49 6.78 -14.37 -17.70
C TRP A 49 6.68 -14.35 -19.22
N GLU A 50 7.77 -14.01 -19.92
CA GLU A 50 7.87 -14.01 -21.38
C GLU A 50 7.66 -15.40 -22.00
N ASP A 51 7.97 -16.46 -21.23
CA ASP A 51 7.81 -17.87 -21.65
C ASP A 51 6.51 -18.50 -21.12
N SER A 52 5.64 -17.70 -20.49
CA SER A 52 4.37 -18.15 -19.94
C SER A 52 3.19 -17.80 -20.84
N GLU A 53 2.09 -18.54 -20.73
CA GLU A 53 0.82 -18.25 -21.41
C GLU A 53 0.11 -17.01 -20.80
N PHE A 54 0.66 -16.40 -19.73
CA PHE A 54 0.08 -15.22 -19.08
C PHE A 54 0.50 -13.93 -19.76
N MET A 55 -0.46 -13.02 -19.98
CA MET A 55 -0.21 -11.75 -20.67
C MET A 55 0.52 -10.69 -19.83
N PHE A 56 0.43 -10.75 -18.50
CA PHE A 56 0.98 -9.74 -17.60
C PHE A 56 1.53 -10.37 -16.32
N GLN A 57 2.48 -9.67 -15.71
CA GLN A 57 3.07 -10.06 -14.42
C GLN A 57 2.07 -9.82 -13.29
N GLY A 58 2.01 -10.76 -12.35
CA GLY A 58 1.09 -10.69 -11.22
C GLY A 58 -0.27 -11.28 -11.58
N LEU A 59 -0.61 -12.42 -10.98
CA LEU A 59 -1.86 -13.14 -11.24
C LEU A 59 -2.70 -13.20 -9.96
N ASP A 60 -3.86 -12.53 -10.00
CA ASP A 60 -4.93 -12.74 -9.04
C ASP A 60 -5.64 -14.06 -9.37
N VAL A 61 -5.52 -15.07 -8.52
CA VAL A 61 -6.22 -16.35 -8.71
C VAL A 61 -7.69 -16.17 -8.35
N LYS A 62 -8.58 -15.98 -9.32
CA LYS A 62 -10.01 -15.71 -9.09
C LYS A 62 -10.88 -16.92 -9.37
N THR A 63 -10.45 -17.77 -10.29
CA THR A 63 -11.22 -18.92 -10.76
C THR A 63 -10.42 -20.21 -10.66
N GLN A 64 -11.12 -21.34 -10.69
CA GLN A 64 -10.48 -22.65 -10.77
C GLN A 64 -9.70 -22.84 -12.08
N GLN A 65 -10.11 -22.16 -13.16
CA GLN A 65 -9.41 -22.21 -14.45
C GLN A 65 -8.03 -21.56 -14.35
N ASP A 66 -7.90 -20.47 -13.57
CA ASP A 66 -6.61 -19.82 -13.32
C ASP A 66 -5.63 -20.77 -12.64
N ILE A 67 -6.11 -21.53 -11.64
CA ILE A 67 -5.31 -22.54 -10.93
C ILE A 67 -4.83 -23.62 -11.91
N LEU A 68 -5.74 -24.14 -12.74
CA LEU A 68 -5.40 -25.17 -13.73
C LEU A 68 -4.39 -24.64 -14.77
N ALA A 69 -4.52 -23.37 -15.18
CA ALA A 69 -3.56 -22.75 -16.09
C ALA A 69 -2.16 -22.71 -15.47
N VAL A 70 -2.04 -22.25 -14.22
CA VAL A 70 -0.76 -22.21 -13.49
C VAL A 70 -0.19 -23.62 -13.30
N GLN A 71 -1.02 -24.60 -12.93
CA GLN A 71 -0.59 -25.99 -12.72
C GLN A 71 -0.08 -26.68 -13.98
N ARG A 72 -0.56 -26.30 -15.17
CA ARG A 72 -0.07 -26.87 -16.44
C ARG A 72 1.31 -26.36 -16.83
N GLU A 73 1.64 -25.15 -16.38
CA GLU A 73 2.82 -24.43 -16.86
C GLU A 73 3.98 -24.39 -15.85
N CYS A 74 3.69 -24.52 -14.55
CA CYS A 74 4.65 -24.31 -13.47
C CYS A 74 4.55 -25.40 -12.41
N GLU A 75 5.66 -25.72 -11.75
CA GLU A 75 5.68 -26.64 -10.59
C GLU A 75 5.58 -25.89 -9.25
N TYR A 76 6.15 -24.68 -9.19
CA TYR A 76 6.14 -23.83 -8.01
C TYR A 76 5.82 -22.37 -8.37
N VAL A 77 5.27 -21.63 -7.40
CA VAL A 77 4.98 -20.20 -7.54
C VAL A 77 5.32 -19.44 -6.27
N LEU A 78 5.66 -18.17 -6.40
CA LEU A 78 5.81 -17.26 -5.27
C LEU A 78 4.51 -16.49 -5.06
N VAL A 79 3.88 -16.73 -3.91
CA VAL A 79 2.64 -16.08 -3.51
C VAL A 79 2.93 -14.97 -2.53
N ASP A 80 2.30 -13.82 -2.75
CA ASP A 80 2.32 -12.71 -1.80
C ASP A 80 1.11 -12.80 -0.86
N TYR A 81 1.40 -12.97 0.44
CA TYR A 81 0.41 -12.98 1.52
C TYR A 81 0.34 -11.66 2.27
N SER A 82 1.03 -10.60 1.80
CA SER A 82 0.85 -9.25 2.37
C SER A 82 -0.63 -8.89 2.28
N GLU A 83 -1.13 -8.27 3.36
CA GLU A 83 -2.57 -8.11 3.66
C GLU A 83 -3.39 -8.16 2.40
N TYR A 84 -4.14 -9.26 2.26
CA TYR A 84 -5.12 -9.47 1.21
C TYR A 84 -5.67 -8.12 0.82
N ARG A 85 -5.55 -7.77 -0.46
CA ARG A 85 -6.41 -6.73 -0.99
C ARG A 85 -7.79 -7.32 -0.84
N LEU A 86 -8.39 -7.09 0.34
CA LEU A 86 -9.80 -6.85 0.45
C LEU A 86 -10.08 -6.02 -0.78
N SER A 87 -10.68 -6.66 -1.77
CA SER A 87 -11.79 -6.01 -2.43
C SER A 87 -12.89 -5.81 -1.37
N SER A 88 -12.60 -5.08 -0.28
CA SER A 88 -13.37 -3.89 -0.11
C SER A 88 -13.18 -3.22 -1.46
N THR A 89 -14.29 -3.02 -2.14
CA THR A 89 -14.54 -1.68 -2.60
C THR A 89 -14.14 -0.72 -1.46
N SER A 90 -12.85 -0.47 -1.24
CA SER A 90 -12.38 0.87 -1.08
C SER A 90 -12.82 1.51 -2.39
N THR A 91 -14.07 1.99 -2.45
CA THR A 91 -14.31 3.34 -1.99
C THR A 91 -13.02 3.95 -1.39
N THR A 92 -11.99 4.12 -2.24
CA THR A 92 -11.38 5.43 -2.34
C THR A 92 -12.58 6.32 -2.22
N GLN A 93 -12.62 7.11 -1.16
CA GLN A 93 -13.50 8.25 -1.10
C GLN A 93 -13.11 9.12 -2.31
N LYS A 94 -13.50 8.71 -3.53
CA LYS A 94 -14.12 9.60 -4.47
C LYS A 94 -15.14 10.30 -3.59
N PRO A 95 -15.08 11.62 -3.40
CA PRO A 95 -16.25 12.32 -2.91
C PRO A 95 -17.41 11.79 -3.74
N ALA A 96 -18.46 11.31 -3.06
CA ALA A 96 -19.54 10.56 -3.66
C ALA A 96 -20.24 11.41 -4.73
N PHE A 97 -19.68 11.46 -5.94
CA PHE A 97 -20.35 11.99 -7.11
C PHE A 97 -20.97 10.83 -7.85
N ALA A 98 -22.09 10.36 -7.30
CA ALA A 98 -23.31 10.03 -8.03
C ALA A 98 -24.30 9.41 -7.05
N PRO A 99 -25.43 10.06 -6.76
CA PRO A 99 -26.68 9.37 -7.01
C PRO A 99 -26.84 9.22 -8.54
N ALA A 100 -27.22 8.03 -8.97
CA ALA A 100 -27.78 7.79 -10.29
C ALA A 100 -29.16 8.47 -10.40
N ASN A 101 -29.15 9.79 -10.37
CA ASN A 101 -30.17 10.74 -10.74
C ASN A 101 -29.37 12.00 -11.02
N ASN A 102 -29.38 12.49 -12.25
CA ASN A 102 -28.71 13.73 -12.59
C ASN A 102 -29.73 14.86 -12.44
N PRO A 103 -29.96 15.47 -11.24
CA PRO A 103 -30.54 16.80 -11.24
C PRO A 103 -29.47 17.68 -11.88
N THR A 104 -29.84 18.38 -12.94
CA THR A 104 -29.04 19.49 -13.46
C THR A 104 -28.95 20.54 -12.33
N VAL A 105 -27.96 20.41 -11.46
CA VAL A 105 -27.68 21.41 -10.44
C VAL A 105 -26.99 22.57 -11.13
N ALA A 106 -27.43 23.80 -10.81
CA ALA A 106 -26.82 25.00 -11.36
C ALA A 106 -25.38 25.11 -10.86
N VAL A 107 -24.46 25.53 -11.73
CA VAL A 107 -23.01 25.60 -11.43
C VAL A 107 -22.74 26.48 -10.20
N GLU A 108 -23.59 27.49 -9.99
CA GLU A 108 -23.53 28.41 -8.87
C GLU A 108 -23.68 27.71 -7.50
N ASP A 109 -24.50 26.66 -7.42
CA ASP A 109 -24.75 25.92 -6.18
C ASP A 109 -23.61 24.93 -5.90
N GLU A 110 -23.11 24.20 -6.91
CA GLU A 110 -21.95 23.31 -6.76
C GLU A 110 -20.65 24.08 -6.41
N TYR A 111 -20.52 25.31 -6.92
CA TYR A 111 -19.38 26.16 -6.62
C TYR A 111 -19.30 26.51 -5.14
N SER A 112 -20.44 26.66 -4.45
CA SER A 112 -20.46 26.98 -3.02
C SER A 112 -19.89 25.86 -2.15
N ASP A 113 -20.27 24.62 -2.42
CA ASP A 113 -19.80 23.42 -1.70
C ASP A 113 -18.30 23.18 -1.94
N ALA A 114 -17.84 23.34 -3.19
CA ALA A 114 -16.44 23.14 -3.54
C ALA A 114 -15.51 24.24 -3.01
N ARG A 115 -16.04 25.43 -2.70
CA ARG A 115 -15.25 26.60 -2.28
C ARG A 115 -14.56 26.41 -0.94
N GLU A 116 -15.18 25.70 0.00
CA GLU A 116 -14.60 25.47 1.33
C GLU A 116 -13.34 24.61 1.25
N VAL A 117 -13.42 23.49 0.52
CA VAL A 117 -12.30 22.56 0.30
C VAL A 117 -11.17 23.26 -0.45
N HIS A 118 -11.51 24.04 -1.49
CA HIS A 118 -10.53 24.80 -2.26
C HIS A 118 -9.79 25.82 -1.39
N ASN A 119 -10.51 26.60 -0.58
CA ASN A 119 -9.91 27.60 0.31
C ASN A 119 -8.97 26.95 1.33
N LEU A 120 -9.39 25.83 1.93
CA LEU A 120 -8.56 25.09 2.88
C LEU A 120 -7.27 24.59 2.24
N ALA A 121 -7.37 24.01 1.04
CA ALA A 121 -6.22 23.54 0.28
C ALA A 121 -5.26 24.70 -0.07
N GLN A 122 -5.78 25.82 -0.56
CA GLN A 122 -4.96 26.99 -0.91
C GLN A 122 -4.23 27.59 0.29
N GLN A 123 -4.89 27.70 1.44
CA GLN A 123 -4.27 28.19 2.67
C GLN A 123 -3.15 27.26 3.14
N THR A 124 -3.40 25.95 3.08
CA THR A 124 -2.43 24.92 3.48
C THR A 124 -1.18 24.99 2.59
N VAL A 125 -1.37 25.06 1.28
CA VAL A 125 -0.27 25.15 0.30
C VAL A 125 0.54 26.43 0.53
N THR A 126 -0.12 27.58 0.66
CA THR A 126 0.54 28.86 0.93
C THR A 126 1.38 28.79 2.20
N ARG A 127 0.83 28.22 3.27
CA ARG A 127 1.54 28.04 4.53
C ARG A 127 2.78 27.16 4.40
N MET A 128 2.69 26.03 3.71
CA MET A 128 3.85 25.16 3.46
C MET A 128 4.97 25.90 2.72
N PHE A 129 4.61 26.69 1.70
CA PHE A 129 5.59 27.48 0.95
C PHE A 129 6.22 28.61 1.76
N GLU A 130 5.46 29.25 2.64
CA GLU A 130 5.98 30.24 3.58
C GLU A 130 6.95 29.60 4.58
N GLU A 131 6.61 28.45 5.15
CA GLU A 131 7.48 27.70 6.07
C GLU A 131 8.81 27.31 5.40
N ILE A 132 8.76 26.83 4.15
CA ILE A 132 9.98 26.51 3.36
C ILE A 132 10.80 27.77 3.08
N ARG A 133 10.16 28.88 2.67
CA ARG A 133 10.84 30.14 2.34
C ARG A 133 11.51 30.79 3.55
N LEU A 134 10.91 30.65 4.73
CA LEU A 134 11.43 31.18 5.99
C LEU A 134 12.52 30.28 6.61
N GLY A 135 12.91 29.19 5.94
CA GLY A 135 13.96 28.28 6.39
C GLY A 135 13.50 27.27 7.43
N GLY A 136 12.19 27.05 7.57
CA GLY A 136 11.63 25.97 8.38
C GLY A 136 12.03 24.61 7.82
N GLN A 137 12.74 23.82 8.62
CA GLN A 137 13.01 22.42 8.31
C GLN A 137 11.69 21.64 8.44
N ILE A 138 11.28 21.01 7.35
CA ILE A 138 10.22 19.99 7.31
C ILE A 138 10.73 18.71 7.97
#